data_AF-A0A392SJM4-F1
#
_entry.id   AF-A0A392SJM4-F1
#
_cell.length_a   1.000
_cell.length_b   1.000
_cell.length_c   1.000
_cell.angle_alpha   90.00
_cell.angle_beta   90.00
_cell.angle_gamma   90.00
#
_symmetry.space_group_name_H-M   'P 1'
#
loop_
_entity.id
_entity.type
_entity.pdbx_description
1 polymer ?
#
loop_
_entity_poly.entity_id
_entity_poly.type
_entity_poly.pdbx_seq_one_letter_code
_entity_poly.pdbx_strand_id
1 'polypeptide(L)' 'MGRRKIEIESVRDPNTRQVTFSKRRSGLFKKANELSILCGAEVAIVV' A
#
# COMPACT_ATOMS: atom_id res chain seq x y z
N MET A 1 17.72 6.28 -8.62
CA MET A 1 17.29 4.89 -8.96
C MET A 1 15.76 4.84 -8.93
N GLY A 2 15.12 4.46 -10.04
CA GLY A 2 13.65 4.46 -10.17
C GLY A 2 12.97 3.25 -9.53
N ARG A 3 11.67 3.07 -9.83
CA ARG A 3 10.87 1.91 -9.38
C ARG A 3 11.42 0.63 -10.01
N ARG A 4 11.75 -0.36 -9.18
CA ARG A 4 12.15 -1.71 -9.61
C ARG A 4 10.97 -2.67 -9.45
N LYS A 5 10.84 -3.63 -10.38
CA LYS A 5 9.92 -4.76 -10.23
C LYS A 5 10.46 -5.68 -9.14
N ILE A 6 9.57 -6.19 -8.29
CA ILE A 6 9.87 -7.15 -7.23
C ILE A 6 8.83 -8.27 -7.27
N GLU A 7 9.20 -9.46 -6.83
CA GLU A 7 8.27 -10.58 -6.66
C GLU A 7 7.25 -10.28 -5.55
N ILE A 8 6.05 -10.86 -5.67
CA ILE A 8 4.98 -10.74 -4.65
C ILE A 8 5.12 -11.90 -3.66
N GLU A 9 6.09 -11.75 -2.77
CA GLU A 9 6.39 -12.68 -1.68
C GLU A 9 6.73 -11.92 -0.39
N SER A 10 6.93 -12.65 0.72
CA SER A 10 7.34 -12.03 1.98
C SER A 10 8.74 -11.43 1.89
N VAL A 11 8.86 -10.13 2.18
CA VAL A 11 10.15 -9.42 2.18
C VAL A 11 10.98 -9.88 3.38
N ARG A 12 12.12 -10.51 3.11
CA ARG A 12 13.01 -11.08 4.13
C ARG A 12 13.82 -10.01 4.87
N ASP A 13 14.32 -9.02 4.14
CA ASP A 13 15.10 -7.92 4.72
C ASP A 13 14.18 -7.00 5.56
N PRO A 14 14.44 -6.84 6.87
CA PRO A 14 13.54 -6.13 7.77
C PRO A 14 13.43 -4.63 7.46
N ASN A 15 14.52 -3.99 7.03
CA ASN A 15 14.52 -2.56 6.68
C ASN A 15 13.69 -2.31 5.43
N THR A 16 13.91 -3.12 4.40
CA THR A 16 13.18 -3.10 3.14
C THR A 16 11.70 -3.42 3.38
N ARG A 17 11.40 -4.36 4.27
CA ARG A 17 10.03 -4.70 4.67
C ARG A 17 9.34 -3.52 5.33
N GLN A 18 9.99 -2.86 6.31
CA GLN A 18 9.41 -1.70 7.01
C GLN A 18 9.16 -0.53 6.05
N VAL A 19 10.10 -0.23 5.16
CA VAL A 19 9.96 0.84 4.17
C VAL A 19 8.87 0.49 3.15
N THR A 20 8.84 -0.76 2.65
CA THR A 20 7.81 -1.24 1.72
C THR A 20 6.43 -1.18 2.35
N PHE A 21 6.28 -1.65 3.59
CA PHE A 21 5.03 -1.56 4.34
C PHE A 21 4.57 -0.12 4.47
N SER A 22 5.45 0.79 4.89
CA SER A 22 5.11 2.20 5.10
C SER A 22 4.61 2.87 3.81
N LYS A 23 5.30 2.63 2.69
CA LYS A 23 4.93 3.16 1.37
C LYS A 23 3.64 2.54 0.83
N ARG A 24 3.46 1.22 0.96
CA ARG A 24 2.25 0.52 0.51
C ARG A 24 1.03 0.89 1.33
N ARG A 25 1.18 1.00 2.65
CA ARG A 25 0.13 1.45 3.57
C ARG A 25 -0.38 2.83 3.14
N SER A 26 0.51 3.79 2.95
CA SER A 26 0.12 5.14 2.48
C SER A 26 -0.63 5.09 1.13
N GLY A 27 -0.15 4.29 0.17
CA GLY A 27 -0.84 4.10 -1.11
C GLY A 27 -2.21 3.45 -0.98
N LEU A 28 -2.36 2.46 -0.09
CA LEU A 28 -3.61 1.75 0.18
C LEU A 28 -4.67 2.69 0.75
N PHE A 29 -4.33 3.48 1.77
CA PHE A 29 -5.23 4.47 2.35
C PHE A 29 -5.66 5.53 1.33
N LYS A 30 -4.72 6.00 0.49
CA LYS A 30 -5.04 6.93 -0.59
C LYS A 30 -6.07 6.33 -1.55
N LYS A 31 -5.87 5.07 -1.95
CA LYS A 31 -6.76 4.38 -2.90
C LYS A 31 -8.15 4.12 -2.34
N ALA A 32 -8.26 3.79 -1.06
CA ALA A 32 -9.57 3.62 -0.43
C ALA A 32 -10.32 4.95 -0.30
N ASN A 33 -9.64 6.05 0.01
CA ASN A 33 -10.25 7.37 0.01
C ASN A 33 -10.74 7.76 -1.39
N GLU A 34 -9.92 7.54 -2.43
CA GLU A 34 -10.33 7.74 -3.82
C GLU A 34 -11.56 6.90 -4.17
N LEU A 35 -11.59 5.62 -3.79
CA LEU A 35 -12.72 4.73 -4.05
C LEU A 35 -14.00 5.18 -3.34
N SER A 36 -13.90 5.57 -2.07
CA SER A 36 -15.05 6.05 -1.29
C SER A 36 -15.66 7.30 -1.91
N ILE A 37 -14.83 8.28 -2.30
CA ILE A 37 -15.30 9.52 -2.92
C ILE A 37 -15.88 9.29 -4.32
N LEU A 38 -15.19 8.51 -5.16
CA LEU A 38 -15.60 8.32 -6.56
C LEU A 38 -16.85 7.48 -6.71
N CYS A 39 -17.05 6.50 -5.83
CA CYS A 39 -18.19 5.59 -5.89
C CYS A 39 -19.29 5.92 -4.87
N GLY A 40 -19.08 6.90 -3.99
CA GLY A 40 -20.03 7.21 -2.90
C GLY A 40 -20.22 6.04 -1.93
N ALA A 41 -19.20 5.21 -1.75
CA ALA A 41 -19.27 3.97 -0.97
C ALA A 41 -18.61 4.14 0.41
N GLU A 42 -19.18 3.50 1.42
CA GLU A 42 -18.55 3.36 2.73
C GLU A 42 -17.45 2.27 2.65
N VAL A 43 -16.21 2.65 2.97
CA VAL A 43 -15.03 1.78 2.84
C VAL A 43 -14.29 1.73 4.18
N ALA A 44 -14.01 0.52 4.67
CA ALA A 44 -13.16 0.28 5.82
C ALA A 44 -11.90 -0.50 5.41
N ILE A 45 -10.76 -0.17 6.03
CA ILE A 45 -9.49 -0.88 5.82
C ILE A 45 -8.86 -1.17 7.19
N VAL A 46 -8.24 -2.34 7.33
CA VAL A 46 -7.42 -2.74 8.48
C VAL A 46 -6.07 -3.21 7.96
N VAL A 47 -4.99 -2.80 8.64
CA VAL A 47 -3.59 -3.04 8.22
C VAL A 47 -2.77 -3.54 9.39
#